data_AF-A0A8C6GKD8-F1
#
_entry.id   AF-A0A8C6GKD8-F1
#
_cell.length_a   1.000
_cell.length_b   1.000
_cell.length_c   1.000
_cell.angle_alpha   90.00
_cell.angle_beta   90.00
_cell.angle_gamma   90.00
#
_symmetry.space_group_name_H-M   'P 1'
#
loop_
_entity.id
_entity.type
_entity.pdbx_description
1 polymer ?
#
loop_
_entity_poly.entity_id
_entity_poly.type
_entity_poly.pdbx_seq_one_letter_code
_entity_poly.pdbx_strand_id
1 'polypeptide(L)'
;MSSLFLRSTKSLVRELGRKGELVPVDSLSSSQRLRPFCLVRKKHKSYLWPWDTPLIPTDFSLLDVLEPGCPDPEVNHSGPIYTWEKEAGGLTGAVSLSAGLQGQVTGSGKTTSLSALAVQTLWVSPCTWEMLLEKR
;
A
#
# COMPACT_ATOMS: atom_id res chain seq x y z
N MET A 1 -1.20 -6.48 -15.75
CA MET A 1 -2.43 -6.10 -15.03
C MET A 1 -2.09 -5.89 -13.58
N SER A 2 -2.63 -4.85 -12.90
CA SER A 2 -2.44 -4.67 -11.46
C SER A 2 -3.22 -5.74 -10.69
N SER A 3 -2.65 -6.31 -9.63
CA SER A 3 -3.37 -7.23 -8.74
C SER A 3 -4.58 -6.54 -8.09
N LEU A 4 -5.60 -7.32 -7.71
CA LEU A 4 -6.74 -6.81 -6.92
C LEU A 4 -6.25 -6.13 -5.64
N PHE A 5 -5.28 -6.75 -4.95
CA PHE A 5 -4.67 -6.19 -3.75
C PHE A 5 -4.07 -4.79 -3.99
N LEU A 6 -3.22 -4.61 -5.01
CA LEU A 6 -2.62 -3.32 -5.32
C LEU A 6 -3.66 -2.27 -5.74
N ARG A 7 -4.77 -2.70 -6.35
CA ARG A 7 -5.86 -1.80 -6.71
C ARG A 7 -6.57 -1.29 -5.45
N SER A 8 -6.96 -2.18 -4.55
CA SER A 8 -7.62 -1.84 -3.29
C SER A 8 -6.72 -0.99 -2.37
N THR A 9 -5.42 -1.30 -2.26
CA THR A 9 -4.51 -0.46 -1.44
C THR A 9 -4.32 0.93 -2.03
N LYS A 10 -4.27 1.08 -3.35
CA LYS A 10 -4.25 2.40 -4.02
C LYS A 10 -5.54 3.19 -3.77
N SER A 11 -6.68 2.52 -3.82
CA SER A 11 -7.98 3.12 -3.53
C SER A 11 -8.03 3.62 -2.08
N LEU A 12 -7.64 2.76 -1.15
CA LEU A 12 -7.58 3.08 0.29
C LEU A 12 -6.65 4.25 0.59
N VAL A 13 -5.47 4.30 -0.02
CA VAL A 13 -4.54 5.44 0.17
C VAL A 13 -5.13 6.75 -0.37
N ARG A 14 -5.93 6.70 -1.43
CA ARG A 14 -6.63 7.90 -1.95
C ARG A 14 -7.76 8.36 -1.05
N GLU A 15 -8.45 7.43 -0.38
CA GLU A 15 -9.57 7.73 0.52
C GLU A 15 -9.09 8.23 1.89
N LEU A 16 -8.08 7.57 2.47
CA LEU A 16 -7.60 7.86 3.83
C LEU A 16 -6.41 8.83 3.89
N GLY A 17 -5.60 8.88 2.83
CA GLY A 17 -4.35 9.64 2.84
C GLY A 17 -4.55 11.11 2.49
N ARG A 18 -3.96 12.01 3.27
CA ARG A 18 -3.59 13.33 2.76
C ARG A 18 -2.48 13.15 1.73
N LYS A 19 -2.46 14.01 0.71
CA LYS A 19 -1.60 13.86 -0.48
C LYS A 19 -0.12 13.71 -0.08
N GLY A 20 0.40 12.49 -0.19
CA GLY A 20 1.82 12.16 0.01
C GLY A 20 2.21 11.50 1.33
N GLU A 21 1.28 11.31 2.28
CA GLU A 21 1.59 10.72 3.59
C GLU A 21 1.59 9.18 3.60
N LEU A 22 0.77 8.56 2.74
CA LEU A 22 0.63 7.11 2.65
C LEU A 22 1.13 6.58 1.30
N VAL A 23 1.79 5.43 1.34
CA VAL A 23 2.27 4.71 0.14
C VAL A 23 1.53 3.37 0.05
N PRO A 24 0.89 3.06 -1.09
CA PRO A 24 0.15 1.81 -1.24
C PRO A 24 1.10 0.61 -1.29
N VAL A 25 0.77 -0.45 -0.55
CA VAL A 25 1.50 -1.72 -0.59
C VAL A 25 1.11 -2.51 -1.84
N ASP A 26 2.10 -3.14 -2.47
CA ASP A 26 1.95 -3.85 -3.76
C ASP A 26 1.55 -5.31 -3.64
N SER A 27 1.93 -5.98 -2.55
CA SER A 27 1.66 -7.39 -2.33
C SER A 27 1.34 -7.71 -0.87
N LEU A 28 0.50 -8.72 -0.66
CA LEU A 28 0.20 -9.22 0.68
C LEU A 28 1.45 -9.85 1.33
N SER A 29 2.30 -10.52 0.53
CA SER A 29 3.55 -11.13 1.00
C SER A 29 4.56 -10.10 1.53
N SER A 30 4.62 -8.89 0.95
CA SER A 30 5.50 -7.82 1.42
C SER A 30 4.97 -7.13 2.68
N SER A 31 3.67 -7.23 2.97
CA SER A 31 3.03 -6.53 4.10
C SER A 31 3.62 -6.86 5.47
N GLN A 32 4.10 -8.09 5.67
CA GLN A 32 4.71 -8.51 6.93
C GLN A 32 6.01 -7.76 7.25
N ARG A 33 6.71 -7.27 6.23
CA ARG A 33 7.96 -6.49 6.33
C ARG A 33 7.73 -4.97 6.22
N LEU A 34 6.47 -4.54 6.30
CA LEU A 34 6.06 -3.14 6.24
C LEU A 34 5.23 -2.79 7.48
N ARG A 35 5.70 -3.25 8.65
CA ARG A 35 5.11 -2.96 9.96
C ARG A 35 5.89 -1.82 10.64
N PRO A 36 5.36 -1.20 11.70
CA PRO A 36 6.14 -0.28 12.52
C PRO A 36 7.50 -0.90 12.89
N PHE A 37 8.54 -0.06 12.90
CA PHE A 37 9.96 -0.42 13.09
C PHE A 37 10.65 -1.19 11.95
N CYS A 38 9.95 -1.77 10.98
CA CYS A 38 10.61 -2.40 9.83
C CYS A 38 11.39 -1.37 9.00
N LEU A 39 12.62 -1.73 8.61
CA LEU A 39 13.45 -0.87 7.77
C LEU A 39 13.13 -1.10 6.29
N VAL A 40 13.08 0.01 5.55
CA VAL A 40 12.81 0.00 4.10
C VAL A 40 13.91 0.73 3.35
N ARG A 41 14.21 0.25 2.14
CA ARG A 41 15.14 0.92 1.23
C ARG A 41 14.36 1.71 0.20
N LYS A 42 14.69 2.99 0.05
CA LYS A 42 14.19 3.79 -1.05
C LYS A 42 15.11 3.63 -2.25
N LYS A 43 14.58 3.19 -3.41
CA LYS A 43 15.37 3.12 -4.63
C LYS A 43 15.70 4.54 -5.10
N HIS A 44 16.97 4.93 -5.10
CA HIS A 44 17.36 6.23 -5.64
C HIS A 44 17.00 6.30 -7.13
N LYS A 45 16.11 7.23 -7.50
CA LYS A 45 15.80 7.55 -8.90
C LYS A 45 16.22 8.99 -9.17
N SER A 46 16.85 9.20 -10.32
CA SER A 46 17.29 10.50 -10.82
C SER A 46 16.15 11.44 -11.23
N TYR A 47 14.88 11.06 -11.03
CA TYR A 47 13.70 11.79 -11.51
C TYR A 47 12.92 12.44 -10.35
N LEU A 48 12.37 13.62 -10.65
CA LEU A 48 11.93 14.68 -9.73
C LEU A 48 10.65 14.41 -8.91
N TRP A 49 9.98 13.26 -9.01
CA TRP A 49 8.70 13.03 -8.32
C TRP A 49 8.85 12.07 -7.12
N PRO A 50 8.80 12.57 -5.86
CA PRO A 50 9.01 11.77 -4.66
C PRO A 50 8.01 10.61 -4.47
N TRP A 51 6.82 10.75 -5.06
CA TRP A 51 5.66 9.89 -4.83
C TRP A 51 5.67 8.57 -5.63
N ASP A 52 6.52 8.47 -6.67
CA ASP A 52 6.61 7.29 -7.56
C ASP A 52 7.78 6.36 -7.25
N THR A 53 8.46 6.57 -6.12
CA THR A 53 9.61 5.75 -5.74
C THR A 53 9.15 4.58 -4.86
N PRO A 54 9.28 3.32 -5.32
CA PRO A 54 8.89 2.17 -4.52
C PRO A 54 9.78 2.04 -3.29
N LEU A 55 9.14 1.82 -2.14
CA LEU A 55 9.81 1.36 -0.92
C LEU A 55 10.05 -0.14 -1.06
N ILE A 56 11.30 -0.55 -0.88
CA ILE A 56 11.72 -1.95 -0.94
C ILE A 56 11.82 -2.44 0.52
N PRO A 57 10.97 -3.38 0.95
CA PRO A 57 11.06 -3.94 2.30
C PRO A 57 12.39 -4.67 2.49
N THR A 58 12.93 -4.62 3.70
CA THR A 58 14.09 -5.41 4.11
C THR A 58 13.68 -6.46 5.12
N ASP A 59 14.57 -7.41 5.40
CA ASP A 59 14.35 -8.41 6.44
C ASP A 59 14.81 -7.93 7.83
N PHE A 60 15.15 -6.64 7.97
CA PHE A 60 15.63 -6.03 9.22
C PHE A 60 14.58 -5.10 9.84
N SER A 61 14.50 -5.13 11.16
CA SER A 61 13.79 -4.18 12.00
C SER A 61 14.78 -3.24 12.69
N LEU A 62 14.31 -2.06 13.10
CA LEU A 62 15.08 -1.20 13.99
C LEU A 62 15.51 -1.93 15.27
N LEU A 63 14.66 -2.84 15.76
CA LEU A 63 14.91 -3.63 16.97
C LEU A 63 16.16 -4.51 16.86
N ASP A 64 16.51 -4.95 15.65
CA ASP A 64 17.69 -5.80 15.40
C ASP A 64 19.01 -5.02 15.52
N VAL A 65 18.92 -3.69 15.55
CA VAL A 65 20.08 -2.76 15.57
C VAL A 65 20.24 -2.11 16.94
N LEU A 66 19.23 -2.20 17.81
CA LEU A 66 19.30 -1.66 19.16
C LEU A 66 20.15 -2.53 20.08
N GLU A 67 20.71 -1.92 21.14
CA GLU A 67 21.46 -2.67 22.13
C GLU A 67 20.57 -3.70 22.85
N PRO A 68 21.10 -4.89 23.16
CA PRO A 68 20.38 -5.90 23.96
C PRO A 68 19.98 -5.33 25.32
N GLY A 69 18.67 -5.37 25.64
CA GLY A 69 18.13 -4.82 26.89
C GLY A 69 17.33 -3.53 26.72
N CYS A 70 17.21 -3.00 25.49
CA CYS A 70 16.19 -2.02 25.18
C CYS A 70 14.79 -2.57 25.49
N PRO A 71 13.91 -1.77 26.13
CA PRO A 71 12.54 -2.19 26.39
C PRO A 71 11.75 -2.35 25.08
N ASP A 72 10.81 -3.28 25.07
CA ASP A 72 9.92 -3.49 23.92
C ASP A 72 9.09 -2.23 23.64
N PRO A 73 9.15 -1.65 22.44
CA PRO A 73 8.45 -0.42 22.17
C PRO A 73 6.97 -0.65 21.91
N GLU A 74 6.14 0.22 22.49
CA GLU A 74 4.70 0.16 22.35
C GLU A 74 4.23 0.71 20.99
N VAL A 75 3.35 -0.05 20.34
CA VAL A 75 2.67 0.34 19.10
C VAL A 75 1.21 0.63 19.42
N ASN A 76 0.80 1.87 19.18
CA ASN A 76 -0.58 2.32 19.34
C ASN A 76 -1.40 1.96 18.10
N HIS A 77 -2.70 1.81 18.28
CA HIS A 77 -3.64 1.49 17.20
C HIS A 77 -4.91 2.33 17.30
N SER A 78 -5.49 2.64 16.15
CA SER A 78 -6.79 3.30 16.10
C SER A 78 -7.92 2.30 16.33
N GLY A 79 -9.12 2.82 16.60
CA GLY A 79 -10.34 2.06 16.35
C GLY A 79 -10.47 1.66 14.85
N PRO A 80 -11.36 0.71 14.54
CA PRO A 80 -11.62 0.29 13.16
C PRO A 80 -12.22 1.43 12.34
N ILE A 81 -11.65 1.65 11.16
CA ILE A 81 -12.11 2.59 10.13
C ILE A 81 -12.76 1.77 9.02
N TYR A 82 -13.99 2.13 8.66
CA TYR A 82 -14.74 1.44 7.60
C TYR A 82 -14.57 2.19 6.28
N THR A 83 -14.03 1.51 5.28
CA THR A 83 -13.86 2.01 3.92
C THR A 83 -14.76 1.23 2.96
N TRP A 84 -15.28 1.91 1.94
CA TRP A 84 -16.17 1.31 0.95
C TRP A 84 -15.60 1.51 -0.44
N GLU A 85 -15.31 0.41 -1.13
CA GLU A 85 -14.78 0.46 -2.48
C GLU A 85 -15.91 0.16 -3.48
N LYS A 86 -16.24 1.13 -4.33
CA LYS A 86 -17.16 0.96 -5.45
C LYS A 86 -16.39 1.10 -6.76
N GLU A 87 -16.06 -0.02 -7.40
CA GLU A 87 -15.47 0.00 -8.74
C GLU A 87 -16.57 -0.04 -9.81
N ALA A 88 -16.80 1.09 -10.48
CA ALA A 88 -17.54 1.15 -11.74
C ALA A 88 -16.53 1.06 -12.91
N GLY A 89 -16.03 -0.14 -13.19
CA GLY A 89 -15.13 -0.39 -14.32
C GLY A 89 -15.90 -0.72 -15.59
N GLY A 90 -16.07 0.24 -16.49
CA GLY A 90 -16.47 -0.03 -17.87
C GLY A 90 -15.22 -0.17 -18.74
N LEU A 91 -14.93 -1.38 -19.23
CA LEU A 91 -13.91 -1.58 -20.25
C LEU A 91 -14.59 -1.68 -21.62
N THR A 92 -14.62 -0.59 -22.38
CA THR A 92 -15.03 -0.61 -23.79
C THR A 92 -13.80 -0.84 -24.64
N GLY A 93 -13.56 -2.09 -25.05
CA GLY A 93 -12.50 -2.44 -25.99
C GLY A 93 -13.08 -2.70 -27.38
N ALA A 94 -12.77 -1.84 -28.35
CA ALA A 94 -13.05 -2.10 -29.76
C ALA A 94 -11.77 -2.61 -30.44
N VAL A 95 -11.77 -3.88 -30.85
CA VAL A 95 -10.69 -4.46 -31.67
C VAL A 95 -11.24 -4.66 -33.06
N SER A 96 -10.69 -3.93 -34.04
CA SER A 96 -11.00 -4.12 -35.46
C SER A 96 -9.91 -5.00 -36.09
N LEU A 97 -10.28 -6.18 -36.56
CA LEU A 97 -9.40 -7.06 -37.34
C LEU A 97 -9.75 -6.88 -38.82
N SER A 98 -8.83 -6.34 -39.61
CA SER A 98 -9.00 -6.23 -41.06
C SER A 98 -8.01 -7.11 -41.81
N ALA A 99 -8.48 -8.26 -42.26
CA ALA A 99 -8.14 -8.89 -43.54
C ALA A 99 -9.03 -10.14 -43.73
N GLY A 100 -10.24 -9.93 -44.27
CA GLY A 100 -11.05 -11.02 -44.86
C GLY A 100 -12.17 -11.66 -44.03
N LEU A 101 -12.32 -11.36 -42.74
CA LEU A 101 -13.44 -11.85 -41.92
C LEU A 101 -14.16 -10.67 -41.25
N GLN A 102 -15.35 -10.32 -41.74
CA GLN A 102 -16.16 -9.23 -41.22
C GLN A 102 -16.89 -9.70 -39.95
N GLY A 103 -16.30 -9.44 -38.78
CA GLY A 103 -16.92 -9.71 -37.49
C GLY A 103 -16.57 -8.62 -36.48
N GLN A 104 -17.56 -7.83 -36.07
CA GLN A 104 -17.44 -6.89 -34.96
C GLN A 104 -17.83 -7.61 -33.67
N VAL A 105 -16.87 -7.84 -32.77
CA VAL A 105 -17.16 -8.37 -31.43
C VAL A 105 -17.15 -7.22 -30.44
N THR A 106 -18.33 -6.79 -30.01
CA THR A 106 -18.51 -5.81 -28.94
C THR A 106 -18.69 -6.56 -27.62
N GLY A 107 -17.60 -6.74 -26.87
CA GLY A 107 -17.66 -7.30 -25.52
C GLY A 107 -17.81 -6.20 -24.49
N SER A 108 -18.95 -6.14 -23.80
CA SER A 108 -19.17 -5.24 -22.65
C SER A 108 -19.13 -6.08 -21.38
N GLY A 109 -18.05 -5.94 -20.61
CA GLY A 109 -17.94 -6.49 -19.26
C GLY A 109 -18.14 -5.38 -18.24
N LYS A 110 -19.25 -5.42 -17.50
CA LYS A 110 -19.43 -4.61 -16.29
C LYS A 110 -19.06 -5.47 -15.09
N THR A 111 -17.88 -5.26 -14.53
CA THR A 111 -17.52 -5.83 -13.22
C THR A 111 -17.78 -4.77 -12.17
N THR A 112 -18.79 -4.97 -11.34
CA THR A 112 -19.00 -4.19 -10.11
C THR A 112 -18.54 -5.03 -8.94
N SER A 113 -17.38 -4.70 -8.38
CA SER A 113 -16.95 -5.24 -7.09
C SER A 113 -17.28 -4.21 -6.01
N LEU A 114 -18.00 -4.63 -4.99
CA LEU A 114 -18.29 -3.87 -3.78
C LEU A 114 -17.58 -4.57 -2.63
N SER A 115 -16.54 -3.94 -2.10
CA SER A 115 -15.78 -4.44 -0.95
C SER A 115 -15.87 -3.43 0.18
N ALA A 116 -16.37 -3.87 1.34
CA ALA A 116 -16.27 -3.13 2.59
C ALA A 116 -15.04 -3.66 3.35
N LEU A 117 -14.11 -2.78 3.71
CA LEU A 117 -12.90 -3.14 4.44
C LEU A 117 -12.86 -2.36 5.77
N ALA A 118 -12.67 -3.10 6.85
CA ALA A 118 -12.32 -2.54 8.15
C ALA A 118 -10.79 -2.45 8.24
N VAL A 119 -10.26 -1.26 8.46
CA VAL A 119 -8.82 -1.01 8.55
C VAL A 119 -8.46 -0.29 9.84
N GLN A 120 -7.24 -0.45 10.32
CA GLN A 120 -6.72 0.20 11.51
C GLN A 120 -5.38 0.86 11.19
N THR A 121 -5.16 2.03 11.75
CA THR A 121 -3.88 2.73 11.67
C THR A 121 -3.04 2.34 12.88
N LEU A 122 -1.79 1.99 12.63
CA LEU A 122 -0.79 1.75 13.68
C LEU A 122 0.20 2.91 13.72
N TRP A 123 0.58 3.38 14.90
CA TRP A 123 1.61 4.40 15.06
C TRP A 123 2.43 4.19 16.33
N VAL A 124 3.61 4.80 16.35
CA VAL A 124 4.51 4.79 17.49
C VAL A 124 4.48 6.18 18.11
N SER A 125 4.29 6.25 19.43
CA SER A 125 4.20 7.55 20.12
C SER A 125 5.57 8.26 20.12
N PRO A 126 5.62 9.61 20.12
CA PRO A 126 6.87 10.35 20.27
C PRO A 126 7.67 9.92 21.51
N CYS A 127 6.99 9.70 22.65
CA CYS A 127 7.63 9.24 23.89
C CYS A 127 8.34 7.90 23.73
N THR A 128 7.77 6.98 22.95
CA THR A 128 8.40 5.68 22.64
C THR A 128 9.70 5.89 21.85
N TRP A 129 9.74 6.85 20.92
CA TRP A 129 10.96 7.17 20.17
C TRP A 129 12.06 7.77 21.04
N GLU A 130 11.70 8.67 21.96
CA GLU A 130 12.64 9.29 22.90
C GLU A 130 13.28 8.24 23.81
N MET A 131 12.47 7.32 24.36
CA MET A 131 12.95 6.19 25.16
C MET A 131 13.96 5.32 24.40
N LEU A 132 13.69 5.00 23.12
CA LEU A 132 14.61 4.20 22.31
C LEU A 132 15.93 4.93 21.98
N LEU A 133 15.92 6.26 21.92
CA LEU A 133 17.13 7.06 21.68
C LEU A 133 17.99 7.17 22.93
N GLU A 134 17.39 7.30 24.11
CA GLU A 134 18.12 7.40 25.38
C GLU A 134 18.81 6.08 25.78
N LYS A 135 18.35 4.96 25.24
CA LYS A 135 18.83 3.60 25.55
C LYS A 135 19.69 2.98 24.44
N ARG A 136 19.94 3.71 23.34
CA ARG A 136 20.79 3.26 22.23
C ARG A 136 22.27 3.31 22.60
#